data_AF-A0A0B2R0R7-F1
#
_entry.id   AF-A0A0B2R0R7-F1
#
_cell.length_a   1.000
_cell.length_b   1.000
_cell.length_c   1.000
_cell.angle_alpha   90.00
_cell.angle_beta   90.00
_cell.angle_gamma   90.00
#
_symmetry.space_group_name_H-M   'P 1'
#
loop_
_entity.id
_entity.type
_entity.pdbx_description
1 polymer ?
#
loop_
_entity_poly.entity_id
_entity_poly.type
_entity_poly.pdbx_seq_one_letter_code
_entity_poly.pdbx_strand_id
1 'polypeptide(L)'
;ILTPEECMKKKMLQQDLWTAAQSHESLMRQKARSRWIKEGDNNSHYFHLLLNSNRRFNAVNGVLIDGAWVDEPARAKEEIYRFFQQRFQEPESIIPQLNGVNFKSITQQQNQLLVGCFSEEEIKRAVWECGNEKSPGPDGLNFKFI
;
A
#
# COMPACT_ATOMS: atom_id res chain seq x y z
N ILE A 1 -13.45 -35.22 -28.93
CA ILE A 1 -14.26 -34.83 -27.75
C ILE A 1 -13.27 -34.77 -26.59
N LEU A 2 -13.16 -33.63 -25.91
CA LEU A 2 -12.26 -33.51 -24.75
C LEU A 2 -12.73 -34.44 -23.64
N THR A 3 -11.78 -35.08 -22.96
CA THR A 3 -12.06 -35.91 -21.79
C THR A 3 -12.61 -35.05 -20.63
N PRO A 4 -13.34 -35.64 -19.68
CA PRO A 4 -13.85 -34.92 -18.50
C PRO A 4 -12.73 -34.20 -17.71
N GLU A 5 -11.56 -34.82 -17.61
CA GLU A 5 -10.37 -34.24 -16.96
C GLU A 5 -9.83 -33.03 -17.72
N GLU A 6 -9.70 -33.12 -19.05
CA GLU A 6 -9.28 -31.99 -19.89
C GLU A 6 -10.29 -30.84 -19.82
N CYS A 7 -11.59 -31.13 -19.76
CA CYS A 7 -12.64 -30.13 -19.57
C CYS A 7 -12.53 -29.43 -18.21
N MET A 8 -12.26 -30.15 -17.12
CA MET A 8 -12.04 -29.55 -15.80
C MET A 8 -10.78 -28.69 -15.78
N LYS A 9 -9.66 -29.21 -16.31
CA LYS A 9 -8.40 -28.48 -16.39
C LYS A 9 -8.53 -27.19 -17.21
N LYS A 10 -9.26 -27.23 -18.32
CA LYS A 10 -9.56 -26.04 -19.13
C LYS A 10 -10.33 -24.98 -18.34
N LYS A 11 -11.36 -25.39 -17.56
CA LYS A 11 -12.13 -24.48 -16.71
C LYS A 11 -11.27 -23.83 -15.63
N MET A 12 -10.42 -24.61 -14.96
CA MET A 12 -9.51 -24.08 -13.94
C MET A 12 -8.53 -23.07 -14.52
N LEU A 13 -7.86 -23.41 -15.62
CA LEU A 13 -6.92 -22.49 -16.28
C LEU A 13 -7.61 -21.21 -16.76
N GLN A 14 -8.85 -21.31 -17.23
CA GLN A 14 -9.63 -20.15 -17.64
C GLN A 14 -9.99 -19.25 -16.44
N GLN A 15 -10.30 -19.85 -15.29
CA GLN A 15 -10.54 -19.12 -14.05
C GLN A 15 -9.25 -18.43 -13.56
N ASP A 16 -8.14 -19.14 -13.52
CA ASP A 16 -6.84 -18.61 -13.10
C ASP A 16 -6.41 -17.44 -14.00
N LEU A 17 -6.59 -17.58 -15.32
CA LEU A 17 -6.32 -16.52 -16.29
C LEU A 17 -7.17 -15.28 -16.01
N TRP A 18 -8.46 -15.46 -15.71
CA TRP A 18 -9.37 -14.35 -15.42
C TRP A 18 -8.98 -13.63 -14.12
N THR A 19 -8.68 -14.37 -13.06
CA THR A 19 -8.19 -13.82 -11.79
C THR A 19 -6.87 -13.07 -11.96
N ALA A 20 -5.93 -13.63 -12.73
CA ALA A 20 -4.66 -12.97 -13.03
C ALA A 20 -4.86 -11.69 -13.85
N ALA A 21 -5.73 -11.71 -14.87
CA ALA A 21 -6.05 -10.56 -15.69
C ALA A 21 -6.67 -9.41 -14.87
N GLN A 22 -7.62 -9.72 -14.00
CA GLN A 22 -8.23 -8.72 -13.10
C GLN A 22 -7.22 -8.12 -12.12
N SER A 23 -6.37 -8.96 -11.53
CA SER A 23 -5.33 -8.52 -10.61
C SER A 23 -4.34 -7.59 -11.32
N HIS A 24 -3.96 -7.93 -12.56
CA HIS A 24 -3.10 -7.10 -13.39
C HIS A 24 -3.75 -5.75 -13.71
N GLU A 25 -5.02 -5.75 -14.13
CA GLU A 25 -5.77 -4.52 -14.39
C GLU A 25 -5.86 -3.63 -13.14
N SER A 26 -6.14 -4.20 -11.97
CA SER A 26 -6.20 -3.47 -10.71
C SER A 26 -4.84 -2.82 -10.37
N LEU A 27 -3.75 -3.59 -10.47
CA LEU A 27 -2.39 -3.10 -10.25
C LEU A 27 -2.04 -1.96 -11.21
N MET A 28 -2.38 -2.10 -12.48
CA MET A 28 -2.13 -1.08 -13.50
C MET A 28 -2.89 0.21 -13.16
N ARG A 29 -4.19 0.11 -12.85
CA ARG A 29 -5.00 1.26 -12.42
C ARG A 29 -4.39 1.99 -11.22
N GLN A 30 -3.92 1.23 -10.21
CA GLN A 30 -3.23 1.79 -9.06
C GLN A 30 -1.92 2.50 -9.43
N LYS A 31 -1.07 1.88 -10.27
CA LYS A 31 0.22 2.46 -10.72
C LYS A 31 0.02 3.76 -11.52
N ALA A 32 -1.02 3.85 -12.33
CA ALA A 32 -1.35 5.07 -13.05
C ALA A 32 -1.87 6.19 -12.15
N ARG A 33 -2.42 5.86 -10.96
CA ARG A 33 -3.12 6.81 -10.06
C ARG A 33 -4.19 7.65 -10.78
N SER A 34 -4.74 7.13 -11.88
CA SER A 34 -5.75 7.83 -12.67
C SER A 34 -7.08 7.81 -11.92
N ARG A 35 -7.53 8.97 -11.46
CA ARG A 35 -8.83 9.12 -10.77
C ARG A 35 -10.02 8.91 -11.72
N TRP A 36 -9.83 9.19 -13.01
CA TRP A 36 -10.89 9.18 -14.01
C TRP A 36 -10.38 8.45 -15.25
N ILE A 37 -10.84 7.21 -15.45
CA ILE A 37 -10.77 6.57 -16.77
C ILE A 37 -11.88 7.22 -17.60
N LYS A 38 -11.56 8.36 -18.21
CA LYS A 38 -12.51 9.10 -19.05
C LYS A 38 -12.62 8.50 -20.47
N GLU A 39 -11.68 7.63 -20.87
CA GLU A 39 -11.54 7.14 -22.26
C GLU A 39 -11.36 5.62 -22.42
N GLY A 40 -11.74 4.80 -21.43
CA GLY A 40 -11.74 3.34 -21.57
C GLY A 40 -10.43 2.62 -21.20
N ASP A 41 -10.30 1.36 -21.65
CA ASP A 41 -9.34 0.31 -21.25
C ASP A 41 -7.89 0.78 -20.96
N ASN A 42 -7.23 0.06 -20.03
CA ASN A 42 -5.82 0.14 -19.64
C ASN A 42 -4.82 0.05 -20.81
N ASN A 43 -5.26 -0.26 -22.02
CA ASN A 43 -4.43 -0.31 -23.22
C ASN A 43 -4.35 1.03 -23.99
N SER A 44 -4.92 2.10 -23.47
CA SER A 44 -4.84 3.42 -24.12
C SER A 44 -3.43 4.01 -24.03
N HIS A 45 -3.00 4.69 -25.10
CA HIS A 45 -1.73 5.42 -25.13
C HIS A 45 -1.61 6.41 -23.96
N TYR A 46 -2.71 7.08 -23.60
CA TYR A 46 -2.80 7.99 -22.47
C TYR A 46 -2.44 7.29 -21.13
N PHE A 47 -2.99 6.11 -20.90
CA PHE A 47 -2.73 5.33 -19.69
C PHE A 47 -1.24 4.98 -19.53
N HIS A 48 -0.62 4.49 -20.60
CA HIS A 48 0.80 4.16 -20.59
C HIS A 48 1.71 5.39 -20.46
N LEU A 49 1.34 6.54 -21.06
CA LEU A 49 2.06 7.79 -20.86
C LEU A 49 2.03 8.24 -19.40
N LEU A 50 0.87 8.19 -18.75
CA LEU A 50 0.75 8.56 -17.34
C LEU A 50 1.57 7.63 -16.44
N LEU A 51 1.48 6.32 -16.66
CA LEU A 51 2.26 5.32 -15.92
C LEU A 51 3.77 5.52 -16.10
N ASN A 52 4.23 5.77 -17.34
CA ASN A 52 5.62 6.06 -17.62
C ASN A 52 6.09 7.37 -16.99
N SER A 53 5.24 8.41 -17.01
CA SER A 53 5.52 9.68 -16.34
C SER A 53 5.69 9.50 -14.84
N ASN A 54 4.75 8.79 -14.18
CA ASN A 54 4.85 8.48 -12.75
C ASN A 54 6.07 7.62 -12.44
N ARG A 55 6.37 6.62 -13.27
CA ARG A 55 7.56 5.77 -13.10
C ARG A 55 8.84 6.60 -13.18
N ARG A 56 8.93 7.54 -14.14
CA ARG A 56 10.08 8.43 -14.29
C ARG A 56 10.18 9.42 -13.13
N PHE A 57 9.06 9.95 -12.65
CA PHE A 57 9.03 10.89 -11.53
C PHE A 57 9.44 10.22 -10.21
N ASN A 58 8.99 8.99 -9.97
CA ASN A 58 9.30 8.23 -8.75
C ASN A 58 10.64 7.46 -8.83
N ALA A 59 11.32 7.48 -9.97
CA ALA A 59 12.60 6.80 -10.12
C ALA A 59 13.69 7.56 -9.34
N VAL A 60 14.26 6.89 -8.34
CA VAL A 60 15.46 7.37 -7.66
C VAL A 60 16.66 6.93 -8.49
N ASN A 61 17.19 7.84 -9.31
CA ASN A 61 18.33 7.58 -10.20
C ASN A 61 19.68 7.66 -9.47
N GLY A 62 19.70 8.16 -8.24
CA GLY A 62 20.90 8.38 -7.45
C GLY A 62 20.62 9.35 -6.31
N VAL A 63 21.61 9.50 -5.44
CA VAL A 63 21.58 10.41 -4.29
C VAL A 63 22.88 11.22 -4.25
N LEU A 64 22.80 12.43 -3.71
CA LEU A 64 23.97 13.28 -3.50
C LEU A 64 24.56 12.97 -2.12
N ILE A 65 25.79 12.46 -2.09
CA ILE A 65 26.51 12.09 -0.85
C ILE A 65 27.78 12.94 -0.81
N ASP A 66 27.93 13.78 0.22
CA ASP A 66 29.10 14.64 0.42
C ASP A 66 29.50 15.47 -0.83
N GLY A 67 28.49 15.92 -1.59
CA GLY A 67 28.69 16.69 -2.82
C GLY A 67 28.99 15.86 -4.09
N ALA A 68 29.08 14.53 -3.98
CA ALA A 68 29.24 13.62 -5.11
C ALA A 68 27.91 12.93 -5.46
N TRP A 69 27.56 12.89 -6.74
CA TRP A 69 26.40 12.13 -7.22
C TRP A 69 26.73 10.63 -7.22
N VAL A 70 25.92 9.84 -6.51
CA VAL A 70 26.06 8.38 -6.42
C VAL A 70 24.82 7.72 -7.00
N ASP A 71 24.99 7.05 -8.13
CA ASP A 71 23.96 6.29 -8.84
C ASP A 71 24.05 4.77 -8.59
N GLU A 72 25.08 4.31 -7.89
CA GLU A 72 25.24 2.90 -7.51
C GLU A 72 24.11 2.47 -6.56
N PRO A 73 23.24 1.50 -6.97
CA PRO A 73 22.02 1.19 -6.21
C PRO A 73 22.28 0.70 -4.78
N ALA A 74 23.36 -0.05 -4.55
CA ALA A 74 23.69 -0.55 -3.22
C ALA A 74 24.08 0.60 -2.27
N ARG A 75 24.92 1.51 -2.74
CA ARG A 75 25.36 2.68 -1.96
C ARG A 75 24.23 3.68 -1.73
N ALA A 76 23.41 3.94 -2.75
CA ALA A 76 22.26 4.84 -2.61
C ALA A 76 21.26 4.31 -1.57
N LYS A 77 20.97 2.99 -1.57
CA LYS A 77 20.10 2.37 -0.56
C LYS A 77 20.68 2.48 0.85
N GLU A 78 21.96 2.20 1.00
CA GLU A 78 22.66 2.29 2.29
C GLU A 78 22.59 3.72 2.85
N GLU A 79 22.84 4.72 2.00
CA GLU A 79 22.79 6.12 2.43
C GLU A 79 21.38 6.58 2.81
N ILE A 80 20.37 6.21 2.01
CA ILE A 80 18.97 6.49 2.34
C ILE A 80 18.60 5.87 3.68
N TYR A 81 19.01 4.62 3.91
CA TYR A 81 18.79 3.93 5.18
C TYR A 81 19.44 4.67 6.34
N ARG A 82 20.74 4.99 6.23
CA ARG A 82 21.48 5.72 7.28
C ARG A 82 20.88 7.08 7.59
N PHE A 83 20.54 7.84 6.56
CA PHE A 83 19.91 9.15 6.71
C PHE A 83 18.63 9.06 7.54
N PHE A 84 17.72 8.15 7.19
CA PHE A 84 16.47 8.01 7.94
C PHE A 84 16.68 7.36 9.30
N GLN A 85 17.60 6.40 9.43
CA GLN A 85 17.95 5.81 10.71
C GLN A 85 18.40 6.89 11.69
N GLN A 86 19.34 7.75 11.29
CA GLN A 86 19.82 8.87 12.13
C GLN A 86 18.72 9.90 12.37
N ARG A 87 17.93 10.22 11.35
CA ARG A 87 16.85 11.23 11.45
C ARG A 87 15.77 10.82 12.45
N PHE A 88 15.44 9.53 12.49
CA PHE A 88 14.45 8.95 13.40
C PHE A 88 15.08 8.33 14.65
N GLN A 89 16.39 8.44 14.81
CA GLN A 89 17.05 8.07 16.05
C GLN A 89 16.67 9.10 17.11
N GLU A 90 16.10 8.62 18.21
CA GLU A 90 15.77 9.47 19.34
C GLU A 90 17.08 9.86 20.06
N PRO A 91 17.42 11.16 20.13
CA PRO A 91 18.72 11.61 20.63
C PRO A 91 18.85 11.56 22.16
N GLU A 92 17.72 11.49 22.89
CA GLU A 92 17.70 11.46 24.34
C GLU A 92 16.85 10.31 24.88
N SER A 93 17.44 9.50 25.75
CA SER A 93 16.74 8.47 26.54
C SER A 93 15.98 9.05 27.75
N ILE A 94 15.95 10.38 27.91
CA ILE A 94 15.22 11.04 28.98
C ILE A 94 13.80 11.29 28.48
N ILE A 95 13.00 10.23 28.51
CA ILE A 95 11.55 10.39 28.40
C ILE A 95 11.12 11.14 29.67
N PRO A 96 10.58 12.37 29.57
CA PRO A 96 10.13 13.10 30.74
C PRO A 96 9.09 12.25 31.47
N GLN A 97 9.39 11.89 32.73
CA GLN A 97 8.43 11.15 33.53
C GLN A 97 7.28 12.09 33.85
N LEU A 98 6.10 11.79 33.34
CA LEU A 98 4.86 12.57 33.55
C LEU A 98 4.29 12.38 34.97
N ASN A 99 5.15 12.06 35.94
CA ASN A 99 4.78 11.82 37.32
C ASN A 99 4.18 13.09 37.91
N GLY A 100 2.97 13.00 38.46
CA GLY A 100 2.24 14.12 39.05
C GLY A 100 1.40 14.94 38.06
N VAL A 101 1.40 14.60 36.77
CA VAL A 101 0.47 15.20 35.80
C VAL A 101 -0.86 14.45 35.85
N ASN A 102 -1.94 15.17 36.19
CA ASN A 102 -3.30 14.63 36.11
C ASN A 102 -3.78 14.66 34.65
N PHE A 103 -3.68 13.52 33.98
CA PHE A 103 -4.28 13.35 32.66
C PHE A 103 -5.79 13.17 32.77
N LYS A 104 -6.51 13.75 31.81
CA LYS A 104 -7.90 13.38 31.57
C LYS A 104 -7.92 11.90 31.23
N SER A 105 -8.40 11.10 32.16
CA SER A 105 -8.52 9.65 32.00
C SER A 105 -9.89 9.33 31.43
N ILE A 106 -9.94 8.31 30.58
CA ILE A 106 -11.20 7.77 30.09
C ILE A 106 -12.00 7.19 31.25
N THR A 107 -13.32 7.24 31.15
CA THR A 107 -14.19 6.60 32.14
C THR A 107 -14.06 5.08 32.07
N GLN A 108 -14.45 4.38 33.14
CA GLN A 108 -14.45 2.93 33.15
C GLN A 108 -15.30 2.35 31.99
N GLN A 109 -16.42 3.00 31.66
CA GLN A 109 -17.26 2.61 30.54
C GLN A 109 -16.54 2.77 29.19
N GLN A 110 -15.85 3.89 28.97
CA GLN A 110 -15.03 4.08 27.77
C GLN A 110 -13.92 3.05 27.67
N ASN A 111 -13.29 2.70 28.78
CA ASN A 111 -12.27 1.67 28.82
C ASN A 111 -12.84 0.30 28.44
N GLN A 112 -14.00 -0.07 28.98
CA GLN A 112 -14.69 -1.31 28.61
C GLN A 112 -15.06 -1.37 27.13
N LEU A 113 -15.44 -0.24 26.52
CA LEU A 113 -15.69 -0.16 25.07
C LEU A 113 -14.42 -0.37 24.26
N LEU A 114 -13.29 0.24 24.66
CA LEU A 114 -12.01 0.16 23.93
C LEU A 114 -11.33 -1.22 24.04
N VAL A 115 -11.54 -1.93 25.14
CA VAL A 115 -10.94 -3.26 25.42
C VAL A 115 -11.90 -4.41 25.09
N GLY A 116 -13.13 -4.09 24.66
CA GLY A 116 -14.12 -5.07 24.24
C GLY A 116 -13.70 -5.80 22.96
N CYS A 117 -14.29 -6.98 22.73
CA CYS A 117 -14.13 -7.69 21.47
C CYS A 117 -14.86 -6.94 20.34
N PHE A 118 -14.25 -6.91 19.16
CA PHE A 118 -14.89 -6.38 17.96
C PHE A 118 -16.13 -7.20 17.58
N SER A 119 -17.21 -6.52 17.23
CA SER A 119 -18.40 -7.20 16.67
C SER A 119 -18.28 -7.36 15.15
N GLU A 120 -19.00 -8.32 14.59
CA GLU A 120 -19.04 -8.52 13.14
C GLU A 120 -19.60 -7.27 12.43
N GLU A 121 -20.57 -6.59 13.03
CA GLU A 121 -21.14 -5.34 12.52
C GLU A 121 -20.11 -4.21 12.52
N GLU A 122 -19.28 -4.10 13.54
CA GLU A 122 -18.20 -3.10 13.62
C GLU A 122 -17.17 -3.35 12.53
N ILE A 123 -16.74 -4.60 12.35
CA ILE A 123 -15.78 -5.00 11.31
C ILE A 123 -16.34 -4.67 9.92
N LYS A 124 -17.59 -5.06 9.64
CA LYS A 124 -18.25 -4.74 8.37
C LYS A 124 -18.34 -3.23 8.15
N ARG A 125 -18.69 -2.46 9.17
CA ARG A 125 -18.78 -1.00 9.02
C ARG A 125 -17.41 -0.39 8.73
N ALA A 126 -16.39 -0.78 9.47
CA ALA A 126 -15.02 -0.29 9.29
C ALA A 126 -14.48 -0.59 7.88
N VAL A 127 -14.71 -1.80 7.37
CA VAL A 127 -14.29 -2.19 6.02
C VAL A 127 -15.02 -1.37 4.94
N TRP A 128 -16.32 -1.10 5.10
CA TRP A 128 -17.11 -0.36 4.11
C TRP A 128 -16.89 1.17 4.20
N GLU A 129 -16.56 1.71 5.37
CA GLU A 129 -16.17 3.11 5.54
C GLU A 129 -14.76 3.39 5.02
N CYS A 130 -13.89 2.38 4.97
CA CYS A 130 -12.59 2.50 4.35
C CYS A 130 -12.73 2.68 2.84
N GLY A 131 -12.48 3.90 2.36
CA GLY A 131 -12.56 4.20 0.94
C GLY A 131 -11.72 3.24 0.09
N ASN A 132 -12.33 2.68 -0.96
CA ASN A 132 -11.71 1.72 -1.89
C ASN A 132 -10.40 2.21 -2.55
N GLU A 133 -10.14 3.51 -2.55
CA GLU A 133 -8.98 4.13 -3.21
C GLU A 133 -7.90 4.64 -2.25
N LYS A 134 -7.92 4.18 -1.00
CA LYS A 134 -6.85 4.50 -0.04
C LYS A 134 -5.53 3.85 -0.46
N SER A 135 -4.44 4.48 -0.01
CA SER A 135 -3.08 4.01 -0.26
C SER A 135 -2.92 2.57 0.26
N PRO A 136 -2.31 1.67 -0.52
CA PRO A 136 -2.07 0.30 -0.08
C PRO A 136 -1.07 0.26 1.08
N GLY A 137 -1.13 -0.82 1.87
CA GLY A 137 -0.15 -1.13 2.89
C GLY A 137 1.18 -1.62 2.31
N PRO A 138 2.13 -2.04 3.14
CA PRO A 138 3.40 -2.64 2.70
C PRO A 138 3.21 -3.90 1.83
N ASP A 139 2.06 -4.57 1.94
CA ASP A 139 1.63 -5.71 1.13
C ASP A 139 1.20 -5.32 -0.30
N GLY A 140 1.04 -4.03 -0.58
CA GLY A 140 0.62 -3.52 -1.88
C GLY A 140 -0.88 -3.72 -2.17
N LEU A 141 -1.67 -4.20 -1.20
CA LEU A 141 -3.11 -4.39 -1.35
C LEU A 141 -3.85 -3.19 -0.77
N ASN A 142 -4.92 -2.77 -1.45
CA ASN A 142 -5.85 -1.76 -0.95
C ASN A 142 -7.24 -2.38 -0.75
N PHE A 143 -8.16 -1.63 -0.14
CA PHE A 143 -9.51 -2.12 0.17
C PHE A 143 -10.35 -2.53 -1.04
N LYS A 144 -9.91 -2.33 -2.31
CA LYS A 144 -10.58 -2.94 -3.48
C LYS A 144 -10.36 -4.46 -3.59
N PHE A 145 -9.39 -5.02 -2.86
CA PHE A 145 -9.10 -6.45 -2.88
C PHE A 145 -9.93 -7.27 -1.88
N ILE A 146 -10.52 -6.62 -0.88
CA ILE A 146 -11.39 -7.23 0.15
C ILE A 146 -12.84 -7.13 -0.34
#